data_AF-A0A2X2XXY8-F1
#
_entry.id   AF-A0A2X2XXY8-F1
#
_cell.length_a   1.000
_cell.length_b   1.000
_cell.length_c   1.000
_cell.angle_alpha   90.00
_cell.angle_beta   90.00
_cell.angle_gamma   90.00
#
_symmetry.space_group_name_H-M   'P 1'
#
loop_
_entity.id
_entity.type
_entity.pdbx_description
1 polymer ?
#
loop_
_entity_poly.entity_id
_entity_poly.type
_entity_poly.pdbx_seq_one_letter_code
_entity_poly.pdbx_strand_id
1 'polypeptide(L)' 'MDLYKEFLKYSYDELQDLFKMAKTKEEQDFYMALSNLKLQKEQKKIIF' A
#
# COMPACT_ATOMS: atom_id res chain seq x y z
N MET A 1 10.05 10.37 -11.36
CA MET A 1 8.64 9.95 -11.24
C MET A 1 8.59 8.90 -10.15
N ASP A 2 8.16 9.26 -8.95
CA ASP A 2 8.11 8.33 -7.81
C ASP A 2 6.89 7.41 -7.95
N LEU A 3 7.12 6.15 -8.33
CA LEU A 3 6.11 5.09 -8.29
C LEU A 3 5.36 5.06 -6.94
N TYR A 4 6.06 5.35 -5.85
CA TYR A 4 5.49 5.43 -4.50
C TYR A 4 4.34 6.45 -4.37
N LYS A 5 4.45 7.62 -5.03
CA LYS A 5 3.39 8.64 -5.01
C LYS A 5 2.20 8.24 -5.86
N GLU A 6 2.45 7.48 -6.92
CA GLU A 6 1.40 6.88 -7.75
C GLU A 6 0.64 5.84 -6.93
N PHE A 7 1.35 4.91 -6.27
CA PHE A 7 0.77 3.89 -5.39
C PHE A 7 -0.02 4.47 -4.19
N LEU A 8 0.36 5.64 -3.68
CA LEU A 8 -0.42 6.34 -2.65
C LEU A 8 -1.82 6.78 -3.13
N LYS A 9 -2.03 6.99 -4.43
CA LYS A 9 -3.34 7.31 -5.00
C LYS A 9 -4.22 6.07 -5.19
N TYR A 10 -3.63 4.88 -5.30
CA TYR A 10 -4.39 3.65 -5.44
C TYR A 10 -5.19 3.34 -4.19
N SER A 11 -6.39 2.79 -4.38
CA SER A 11 -7.26 2.37 -3.29
C SER A 11 -6.71 1.11 -2.61
N TYR A 12 -7.17 0.83 -1.39
CA TYR A 12 -6.75 -0.39 -0.68
C TYR A 12 -7.08 -1.65 -1.51
N ASP A 13 -8.24 -1.67 -2.18
CA ASP A 13 -8.64 -2.76 -3.07
C ASP A 13 -7.67 -2.94 -4.25
N GLU A 14 -7.20 -1.85 -4.86
CA GLU A 14 -6.24 -1.94 -5.96
C GLU A 14 -4.85 -2.40 -5.49
N LEU A 15 -4.40 -1.97 -4.31
CA LEU A 15 -3.17 -2.49 -3.69
C LEU A 15 -3.31 -3.98 -3.37
N GLN A 16 -4.51 -4.43 -2.99
CA GLN A 16 -4.79 -5.83 -2.70
C GLN A 16 -4.83 -6.68 -3.96
N ASP A 17 -5.33 -6.15 -5.08
CA ASP A 17 -5.28 -6.82 -6.38
C ASP A 17 -3.86 -6.87 -6.94
N LEU A 18 -3.07 -5.80 -6.79
CA LEU A 18 -1.63 -5.80 -7.10
C LEU A 18 -0.86 -6.82 -6.25
N PHE A 19 -1.19 -6.93 -4.96
CA PHE A 19 -0.64 -7.96 -4.08
C PHE A 19 -0.98 -9.38 -4.54
N LYS A 20 -2.20 -9.62 -5.05
CA LYS A 20 -2.59 -10.92 -5.63
C LYS A 20 -1.91 -11.21 -6.96
N MET A 21 -1.63 -10.18 -7.76
CA MET A 21 -0.92 -10.31 -9.04
C MET A 21 0.60 -10.43 -8.87
N ALA A 22 1.14 -9.99 -7.73
CA ALA A 22 2.55 -10.09 -7.40
C ALA A 22 3.03 -11.54 -7.43
N LYS A 23 4.03 -11.82 -8.27
CA LYS A 23 4.62 -13.15 -8.41
C LYS A 23 5.74 -13.40 -7.41
N THR A 24 6.40 -12.33 -6.98
CA THR A 24 7.54 -12.40 -6.08
C THR A 24 7.17 -12.02 -4.67
N LYS A 25 7.87 -12.61 -3.72
CA LYS A 25 7.67 -12.32 -2.30
C LYS A 25 8.06 -10.88 -1.95
N GLU A 26 9.07 -10.34 -2.64
CA GLU A 26 9.48 -8.93 -2.50
C GLU A 26 8.39 -7.95 -2.94
N GLU A 27 7.68 -8.22 -4.04
CA GLU A 27 6.53 -7.40 -4.45
C GLU A 27 5.38 -7.52 -3.45
N GLN A 28 5.09 -8.72 -2.96
CA GLN A 28 4.07 -8.93 -1.92
C GLN A 28 4.39 -8.16 -0.64
N ASP A 29 5.63 -8.25 -0.14
CA ASP A 29 6.10 -7.51 1.03
C ASP A 29 6.03 -5.99 0.78
N PHE A 30 6.37 -5.53 -0.43
CA PHE A 30 6.26 -4.12 -0.80
C PHE A 30 4.82 -3.61 -0.72
N TYR A 31 3.85 -4.30 -1.34
CA TYR A 31 2.44 -3.92 -1.28
C TYR A 31 1.86 -4.01 0.14
N MET A 32 2.28 -5.01 0.92
CA MET A 32 1.86 -5.17 2.31
C MET A 32 2.40 -4.06 3.20
N ALA A 33 3.66 -3.67 3.04
CA ALA A 33 4.27 -2.53 3.73
C ALA A 33 3.55 -1.22 3.36
N LEU A 34 3.21 -1.02 2.09
CA LEU A 34 2.52 0.17 1.60
C LEU A 34 1.10 0.30 2.19
N SER A 35 0.35 -0.79 2.20
CA SER A 35 -0.97 -0.88 2.83
C SER A 35 -0.91 -0.61 4.34
N ASN A 36 0.08 -1.17 5.03
CA ASN A 36 0.27 -0.97 6.47
C ASN A 36 0.65 0.48 6.79
N LEU A 37 1.47 1.12 5.95
CA LEU A 37 1.89 2.52 6.09
C LEU A 37 0.71 3.48 5.88
N LYS A 38 -0.17 3.18 4.93
CA LYS A 38 -1.43 3.92 4.69
C LYS A 38 -2.38 3.82 5.89
N LEU A 39 -2.59 2.59 6.40
CA LEU A 39 -3.36 2.31 7.62
C LEU A 39 -2.81 3.07 8.84
N GLN A 40 -1.50 3.04 9.07
CA GLN A 40 -0.88 3.78 10.17
C GLN A 40 -1.08 5.30 10.03
N LYS A 41 -1.05 5.82 8.80
CA LYS A 41 -1.27 7.25 8.53
C LYS A 41 -2.71 7.67 8.79
N GLU A 42 -3.68 6.82 8.45
CA GLU A 42 -5.09 7.02 8.76
C GLU A 42 -5.38 6.88 10.26
N GLN A 43 -4.83 5.86 10.91
CA GLN A 43 -4.97 5.68 12.37
C GLN A 43 -4.36 6.85 13.14
N LYS A 44 -3.20 7.37 12.72
CA LYS A 44 -2.61 8.59 13.31
C LYS A 44 -3.46 9.83 13.13
N LYS A 45 -4.30 9.90 12.09
CA LYS A 45 -5.25 11.01 11.88
C LYS A 45 -6.47 10.93 12.81
N ILE A 46 -6.87 9.73 13.26
CA ILE A 46 -8.05 9.53 14.12
C ILE A 46 -7.73 9.83 15.60
N ILE A 47 -6.46 9.78 16.00
CA ILE A 47 -6.03 10.01 17.39
C ILE A 47 -5.92 11.52 17.74
N PHE A 48 -6.08 12.43 16.76
CA PHE A 48 -6.04 13.88 16.98
C PHE A 48 -7.37 14.57 16.67
#